data_AF-A0A229NXT8-F1
#
_entry.id   AF-A0A229NXT8-F1
#
_cell.length_a   1.000
_cell.length_b   1.000
_cell.length_c   1.000
_cell.angle_alpha   90.00
_cell.angle_beta   90.00
_cell.angle_gamma   90.00
#
_symmetry.space_group_name_H-M   'P 1'
#
loop_
_entity.id
_entity.type
_entity.pdbx_description
1 polymer ?
#
loop_
_entity_poly.entity_id
_entity_poly.type
_entity_poly.pdbx_seq_one_letter_code
_entity_poly.pdbx_strand_id
1 'polypeptide(L)'
;MKFKIATVLLTSALLFSPLSNQKMDAAEIDQTLNFLPIKASTDSISLEWNKAGSFYELYKNENLIYKGTNNNFTDINLESNHPYQYYLRAKDNRGNDLDVAKIKSSTLKENGNGSKRMVSEDGIAASNSFENLRIDTISKNNEIKLDWTDIDGVYEYTVFKNDKQIGKTNESNWIDYIDSSQKQVYKMIGKRKLTYDEKLKRSNQLKGTVTEDVYNSDISPITDEVIYELTKIVEPYKTELQSLKASAVSLNYTIRYQTFIGEDYVEAPADTQNRWLRGNNRGYDPDANYNTKTNSDAFVCFCKPSDVTFYKFVGATDVYTKVNGELQYLTTDQASTDGITMKNLEKTSGHIAFQIYHDVGIPIKVRNISPPHINVELAADFWSDGTYKFAGWHDAAPNHEFYLRENGKWATLHRADKIDFIYLAPPTTDIFFHAEK
;
A
#
# COMPACT_ATOMS: atom_id res chain seq x y z
N MET A 1 -87.48 -24.19 8.55
CA MET A 1 -86.74 -25.08 7.63
C MET A 1 -85.36 -25.32 8.23
N LYS A 2 -85.18 -26.51 8.84
CA LYS A 2 -83.95 -27.31 9.14
C LYS A 2 -82.73 -26.61 9.81
N PHE A 3 -82.50 -26.65 11.13
CA PHE A 3 -82.06 -27.70 12.12
C PHE A 3 -80.54 -28.04 12.20
N LYS A 4 -79.98 -27.93 13.43
CA LYS A 4 -78.96 -28.75 14.18
C LYS A 4 -77.76 -27.94 14.71
N ILE A 5 -77.56 -27.77 16.03
CA ILE A 5 -77.16 -28.73 17.10
C ILE A 5 -75.73 -29.28 16.89
N ALA A 6 -74.77 -28.89 17.75
CA ALA A 6 -74.10 -29.78 18.72
C ALA A 6 -72.79 -29.16 19.24
N THR A 7 -72.76 -28.85 20.53
CA THR A 7 -71.55 -28.82 21.36
C THR A 7 -71.18 -30.27 21.71
N VAL A 8 -69.94 -30.70 21.51
CA VAL A 8 -69.39 -31.92 22.11
C VAL A 8 -67.94 -31.65 22.54
N LEU A 9 -67.71 -31.69 23.85
CA LEU A 9 -66.41 -31.97 24.45
C LEU A 9 -65.95 -33.37 24.03
N LEU A 10 -64.70 -33.53 23.62
CA LEU A 10 -64.03 -34.83 23.71
C LEU A 10 -62.54 -34.68 24.04
N THR A 11 -62.20 -35.14 25.23
CA THR A 11 -60.89 -35.63 25.64
C THR A 11 -60.34 -36.64 24.64
N SER A 12 -59.07 -36.52 24.24
CA SER A 12 -58.36 -37.64 23.62
C SER A 12 -56.89 -37.65 24.02
N ALA A 13 -56.50 -38.83 24.51
CA ALA A 13 -55.24 -39.20 25.09
C ALA A 13 -54.06 -39.20 24.11
N LEU A 14 -52.88 -39.13 24.74
CA LEU A 14 -51.55 -39.46 24.25
C LEU A 14 -51.53 -40.50 23.12
N LEU A 15 -50.91 -40.13 22.00
CA LEU A 15 -50.17 -41.05 21.15
C LEU A 15 -48.75 -40.51 21.03
N PHE A 16 -47.83 -41.20 21.71
CA PHE A 16 -46.39 -41.14 21.43
C PHE A 16 -46.17 -41.56 19.98
N SER A 17 -45.75 -40.64 19.13
CA SER A 17 -45.08 -40.97 17.88
C SER A 17 -43.57 -40.93 18.11
N PRO A 18 -42.82 -41.95 17.65
CA PRO A 18 -41.39 -42.06 17.92
C PRO A 18 -40.60 -40.95 17.25
N LEU A 19 -39.50 -40.55 17.89
CA LEU A 19 -38.50 -39.65 17.34
C LEU A 19 -38.16 -40.06 15.90
N SER A 20 -38.49 -39.17 14.96
CA SER A 20 -37.80 -39.16 13.68
C SER A 20 -36.34 -38.84 13.97
N ASN A 21 -35.46 -39.81 13.68
CA ASN A 21 -34.04 -39.55 13.52
C ASN A 21 -33.89 -38.46 12.46
N GLN A 22 -33.76 -37.21 12.88
CA GLN A 22 -33.05 -36.22 12.09
C GLN A 22 -31.60 -36.74 12.02
N LYS A 23 -31.26 -37.36 10.88
CA LYS A 23 -29.88 -37.33 10.41
C LYS A 23 -29.46 -35.87 10.54
N MET A 24 -28.45 -35.60 11.37
CA MET A 24 -27.64 -34.41 11.18
C MET A 24 -27.24 -34.42 9.71
N ASP A 25 -27.75 -33.48 8.93
CA ASP A 25 -27.26 -33.26 7.58
C ASP A 25 -25.76 -33.06 7.70
N ALA A 26 -25.00 -33.94 7.04
CA ALA A 26 -23.58 -33.73 6.87
C ALA A 26 -23.46 -32.38 6.14
N ALA A 27 -22.87 -31.39 6.79
CA ALA A 27 -22.60 -30.09 6.17
C ALA A 27 -22.05 -30.31 4.76
N GLU A 28 -22.77 -29.80 3.77
CA GLU A 28 -22.42 -29.95 2.36
C GLU A 28 -20.97 -29.47 2.17
N ILE A 29 -20.13 -30.30 1.57
CA ILE A 29 -18.75 -29.94 1.29
C ILE A 29 -18.78 -28.91 0.17
N ASP A 30 -18.52 -27.65 0.49
CA ASP A 30 -18.21 -26.62 -0.49
C ASP A 30 -16.83 -26.93 -1.06
N GLN A 31 -16.77 -27.53 -2.26
CA GLN A 31 -15.52 -27.97 -2.89
C GLN A 31 -14.57 -26.82 -3.24
N THR A 32 -14.96 -25.57 -2.97
CA THR A 32 -14.14 -24.37 -3.17
C THR A 32 -13.47 -23.96 -1.86
N LEU A 33 -12.17 -23.67 -1.91
CA LEU A 33 -11.45 -23.12 -0.78
C LEU A 33 -11.83 -21.64 -0.56
N ASN A 34 -12.28 -21.37 0.66
CA ASN A 34 -12.59 -20.06 1.21
C ASN A 34 -11.87 -19.89 2.54
N PHE A 35 -11.29 -18.71 2.77
CA PHE A 35 -10.42 -18.44 3.91
C PHE A 35 -10.99 -17.34 4.79
N LEU A 36 -10.84 -17.53 6.10
CA LEU A 36 -10.93 -16.44 7.06
C LEU A 36 -9.72 -15.50 6.93
N PRO A 37 -9.79 -14.28 7.47
CA PRO A 37 -8.64 -13.37 7.50
C PRO A 37 -7.41 -14.05 8.13
N ILE A 38 -6.26 -13.90 7.46
CA ILE A 38 -4.99 -14.51 7.90
C ILE A 38 -4.50 -13.75 9.14
N LYS A 39 -4.13 -14.50 10.18
CA LYS A 39 -3.56 -13.93 11.40
C LYS A 39 -2.05 -14.12 11.36
N ALA A 40 -1.28 -13.06 11.60
CA ALA A 40 0.17 -13.18 11.73
C ALA A 40 0.68 -12.47 12.98
N SER A 41 1.75 -13.02 13.55
CA SER A 41 2.59 -12.39 14.57
C SER A 41 3.96 -12.06 13.97
N THR A 42 4.92 -11.68 14.80
CA THR A 42 6.32 -11.49 14.40
C THR A 42 7.01 -12.79 14.00
N ASP A 43 6.47 -13.95 14.37
CA ASP A 43 7.12 -15.26 14.24
C ASP A 43 6.15 -16.38 13.82
N SER A 44 4.91 -16.05 13.45
CA SER A 44 3.92 -17.04 13.04
C SER A 44 2.90 -16.51 12.03
N ILE A 45 2.35 -17.41 11.23
CA ILE A 45 1.23 -17.19 10.32
C ILE A 45 0.21 -18.31 10.53
N SER A 46 -1.03 -17.93 10.82
CA SER A 46 -2.17 -18.84 11.00
C SER A 46 -3.13 -18.74 9.83
N LEU A 47 -3.41 -19.89 9.23
CA LEU A 47 -4.32 -20.06 8.11
C LEU A 47 -5.55 -20.85 8.60
N GLU A 48 -6.74 -20.37 8.24
CA GLU A 48 -8.01 -21.04 8.52
C GLU A 48 -8.91 -20.99 7.28
N TRP A 49 -9.46 -22.15 6.92
CA TRP A 49 -10.26 -22.33 5.71
C TRP A 49 -11.56 -23.12 5.97
N ASN A 50 -12.50 -23.06 5.03
CA ASN A 50 -13.72 -23.85 5.07
C ASN A 50 -13.47 -25.34 4.81
N LYS A 51 -14.47 -26.19 5.05
CA LYS A 51 -14.38 -27.61 4.73
C LYS A 51 -14.58 -27.84 3.23
N ALA A 52 -13.48 -27.86 2.47
CA ALA A 52 -13.48 -28.02 1.01
C ALA A 52 -13.02 -29.38 0.47
N GLY A 53 -12.55 -30.27 1.35
CA GLY A 53 -12.12 -31.60 0.95
C GLY A 53 -12.25 -32.64 2.06
N SER A 54 -11.86 -33.87 1.72
CA SER A 54 -11.70 -34.97 2.67
C SER A 54 -10.44 -34.81 3.51
N PHE A 55 -9.36 -34.30 2.90
CA PHE A 55 -8.12 -33.92 3.58
C PHE A 55 -7.41 -32.82 2.80
N TYR A 56 -6.37 -32.24 3.39
CA TYR A 56 -5.61 -31.13 2.85
C TYR A 56 -4.12 -31.42 2.85
N GLU A 57 -3.41 -30.83 1.90
CA GLU A 57 -1.94 -30.75 1.87
C GLU A 57 -1.54 -29.28 1.77
N LEU A 58 -0.73 -28.80 2.72
CA LEU A 58 -0.20 -27.44 2.73
C LEU A 58 1.30 -27.48 2.50
N TYR A 59 1.74 -26.74 1.50
CA TYR A 59 3.14 -26.57 1.17
C TYR A 59 3.55 -25.14 1.50
N LYS A 60 4.73 -24.99 2.10
CA LYS A 60 5.41 -23.70 2.20
C LYS A 60 6.56 -23.72 1.20
N ASN A 61 6.50 -22.83 0.22
CA ASN A 61 7.30 -22.96 -1.00
C ASN A 61 7.06 -24.34 -1.64
N GLU A 62 8.05 -25.23 -1.60
CA GLU A 62 7.96 -26.61 -2.14
C GLU A 62 7.86 -27.69 -1.06
N ASN A 63 8.00 -27.33 0.22
CA ASN A 63 8.06 -28.30 1.32
C ASN A 63 6.67 -28.55 1.89
N LEU A 64 6.25 -29.83 1.95
CA LEU A 64 5.02 -30.24 2.62
C LEU A 64 5.18 -30.01 4.13
N ILE A 65 4.43 -29.07 4.68
CA ILE A 65 4.47 -28.73 6.12
C ILE A 65 3.25 -29.23 6.88
N TYR A 66 2.17 -29.58 6.17
CA TYR A 66 0.98 -30.14 6.79
C TYR A 66 0.23 -31.09 5.85
N LYS A 67 -0.29 -32.18 6.43
CA LYS A 67 -1.22 -33.11 5.79
C LYS A 67 -2.21 -33.63 6.83
N GLY A 68 -3.50 -33.44 6.59
CA GLY A 68 -4.53 -33.88 7.54
C GLY A 68 -5.94 -33.41 7.18
N THR A 69 -6.88 -33.66 8.08
CA THR A 69 -8.31 -33.35 7.89
C THR A 69 -8.76 -32.05 8.55
N ASN A 70 -7.89 -31.44 9.36
CA ASN A 70 -8.21 -30.18 10.03
C ASN A 70 -8.15 -29.05 8.99
N ASN A 71 -8.97 -28.03 9.22
CA ASN A 71 -9.16 -26.89 8.33
C ASN A 71 -8.44 -25.63 8.84
N ASN A 72 -7.40 -25.82 9.65
CA ASN A 72 -6.55 -24.77 10.17
C ASN A 72 -5.12 -25.28 10.32
N PHE A 73 -4.17 -24.35 10.23
CA PHE A 73 -2.75 -24.61 10.47
C PHE A 73 -2.04 -23.34 10.93
N THR A 74 -1.10 -23.48 11.85
CA THR A 74 -0.24 -22.37 12.32
C THR A 74 1.21 -22.71 12.06
N ASP A 75 1.83 -21.95 11.15
CA ASP A 75 3.27 -22.00 10.89
C ASP A 75 3.98 -21.12 11.91
N ILE A 76 4.94 -21.67 12.65
CA ILE A 76 5.64 -21.02 13.78
C ILE A 76 7.14 -21.01 13.55
N ASN A 77 7.89 -20.26 14.37
CA ASN A 77 9.34 -20.07 14.24
C ASN A 77 9.73 -19.42 12.91
N LEU A 78 8.93 -18.45 12.49
CA LEU A 78 9.17 -17.65 11.30
C LEU A 78 10.10 -16.47 11.60
N GLU A 79 10.80 -16.02 10.58
CA GLU A 79 11.56 -14.77 10.66
C GLU A 79 10.59 -13.58 10.67
N SER A 80 10.89 -12.56 11.47
CA SER A 80 10.10 -11.33 11.52
C SER A 80 10.25 -10.49 10.26
N ASN A 81 9.20 -9.74 9.91
CA ASN A 81 9.13 -8.92 8.71
C ASN A 81 9.41 -9.70 7.42
N HIS A 82 9.10 -11.00 7.37
CA HIS A 82 9.46 -11.86 6.25
C HIS A 82 8.20 -12.32 5.48
N PRO A 83 8.17 -12.19 4.14
CA PRO A 83 7.09 -12.69 3.31
C PRO A 83 7.16 -14.22 3.13
N TYR A 84 6.02 -14.88 3.13
CA TYR A 84 5.90 -16.32 2.95
C TYR A 84 4.83 -16.66 1.93
N GLN A 85 5.10 -17.73 1.18
CA GLN A 85 4.20 -18.25 0.18
C GLN A 85 3.80 -19.68 0.54
N TYR A 86 2.49 -19.93 0.50
CA TYR A 86 1.90 -21.22 0.75
C TYR A 86 1.06 -21.71 -0.42
N TYR A 87 0.96 -23.02 -0.58
CA TYR A 87 0.04 -23.68 -1.49
C TYR A 87 -0.81 -24.66 -0.70
N LEU A 88 -2.12 -24.38 -0.61
CA LEU A 88 -3.08 -25.28 0.01
C LEU A 88 -3.82 -26.05 -1.07
N ARG A 89 -3.86 -27.38 -0.95
CA ARG A 89 -4.62 -28.27 -1.81
C ARG A 89 -5.72 -28.94 -1.01
N ALA A 90 -6.97 -28.73 -1.40
CA ALA A 90 -8.09 -29.52 -0.92
C ALA A 90 -8.19 -30.80 -1.76
N LYS A 91 -8.28 -31.97 -1.11
CA LYS A 91 -8.29 -33.27 -1.78
C LYS A 91 -9.51 -34.11 -1.44
N ASP A 92 -9.98 -34.89 -2.41
CA ASP A 92 -11.00 -35.91 -2.18
C ASP A 92 -10.43 -37.13 -1.43
N ASN A 93 -11.28 -38.13 -1.13
CA ASN A 93 -10.87 -39.36 -0.45
C ASN A 93 -9.96 -40.29 -1.29
N ARG A 94 -9.82 -40.02 -2.60
CA ARG A 94 -8.95 -40.74 -3.53
C ARG A 94 -7.61 -40.03 -3.75
N GLY A 95 -7.47 -38.81 -3.22
CA GLY A 95 -6.28 -37.97 -3.33
C GLY A 95 -6.25 -37.04 -4.54
N ASN A 96 -7.34 -36.90 -5.28
CA ASN A 96 -7.46 -35.94 -6.38
C ASN A 96 -7.63 -34.52 -5.81
N ASP A 97 -7.03 -33.53 -6.48
CA ASP A 97 -7.21 -32.11 -6.12
C ASP A 97 -8.63 -31.67 -6.47
N LEU A 98 -9.33 -31.09 -5.51
CA LEU A 98 -10.65 -30.45 -5.66
C LEU A 98 -10.49 -28.95 -5.92
N ASP A 99 -9.61 -28.31 -5.15
CA ASP A 99 -9.26 -26.90 -5.33
C ASP A 99 -7.84 -26.64 -4.81
N VAL A 100 -7.21 -25.59 -5.35
CA VAL A 100 -5.84 -25.18 -5.03
C VAL A 100 -5.76 -23.67 -4.84
N ALA A 101 -5.30 -23.25 -3.68
CA ALA A 101 -5.08 -21.85 -3.37
C ALA A 101 -3.59 -21.57 -3.17
N LYS A 102 -3.10 -20.51 -3.83
CA LYS A 102 -1.80 -19.91 -3.57
C LYS A 102 -2.00 -18.75 -2.60
N ILE A 103 -1.29 -18.77 -1.48
CA ILE A 103 -1.44 -17.79 -0.40
C ILE A 103 -0.12 -17.07 -0.25
N LYS A 104 -0.15 -15.74 -0.22
CA LYS A 104 0.98 -14.89 0.18
C LYS A 104 0.60 -14.08 1.40
N SER A 105 1.46 -14.11 2.42
CA SER A 105 1.33 -13.34 3.66
C SER A 105 2.72 -13.06 4.22
N SER A 106 2.82 -12.24 5.26
CA SER A 106 4.09 -11.82 5.86
C SER A 106 3.94 -11.73 7.38
N THR A 107 4.99 -12.10 8.10
CA THR A 107 5.07 -11.86 9.54
C THR A 107 5.18 -10.36 9.82
N LEU A 108 4.76 -9.97 11.02
CA LEU A 108 4.90 -8.60 11.49
C LEU A 108 6.37 -8.27 11.77
N LYS A 109 6.71 -7.00 11.67
CA LYS A 109 8.02 -6.49 12.09
C LYS A 109 8.04 -6.31 13.61
N GLU A 110 9.12 -6.73 14.25
CA GLU A 110 9.34 -6.46 15.67
C GLU A 110 9.41 -4.96 15.95
N ASN A 111 8.68 -4.50 16.97
CA ASN A 111 8.73 -3.12 17.43
C ASN A 111 10.07 -2.86 18.13
N GLY A 112 11.12 -2.55 17.38
CA GLY A 112 12.40 -2.14 17.96
C GLY A 112 12.30 -0.73 18.57
N ASN A 113 13.05 -0.46 19.65
CA ASN A 113 13.15 0.86 20.31
C ASN A 113 13.64 2.03 19.41
N GLY A 114 13.91 1.78 18.11
CA GLY A 114 14.24 2.77 17.09
C GLY A 114 13.16 2.97 16.01
N SER A 115 11.98 2.36 16.15
CA SER A 115 10.85 2.44 15.21
C SER A 115 9.99 3.70 15.42
N LYS A 116 10.61 4.86 15.61
CA LYS A 116 9.91 6.16 15.59
C LYS A 116 9.63 6.62 14.14
N ARG A 117 9.23 5.70 13.26
CA ARG A 117 9.83 5.61 11.91
C ARG A 117 8.98 5.87 10.68
N MET A 118 7.73 6.29 10.80
CA MET A 118 7.02 7.06 9.76
C MET A 118 6.02 7.92 10.50
N VAL A 119 6.53 8.93 11.18
CA VAL A 119 5.71 9.91 11.88
C VAL A 119 5.76 11.14 11.00
N SER A 120 4.61 11.52 10.44
CA SER A 120 4.44 12.82 9.79
C SER A 120 4.98 13.92 10.70
N GLU A 121 5.47 15.03 10.15
CA GLU A 121 6.08 16.10 10.95
C GLU A 121 5.16 16.65 12.05
N ASP A 122 3.85 16.50 11.86
CA ASP A 122 2.82 16.89 12.81
C ASP A 122 2.62 15.89 13.96
N GLY A 123 3.37 14.79 14.03
CA GLY A 123 3.25 13.80 15.11
C GLY A 123 1.93 13.02 15.09
N ILE A 124 1.12 13.17 14.05
CA ILE A 124 -0.07 12.37 13.81
C ILE A 124 0.43 11.03 13.28
N ALA A 125 0.93 10.21 14.19
CA ALA A 125 1.14 8.81 13.88
C ALA A 125 -0.19 8.27 13.35
N ALA A 126 -0.18 7.72 12.14
CA ALA A 126 -1.15 6.67 11.84
C ALA A 126 -1.05 5.69 13.03
N SER A 127 -2.14 5.49 13.75
CA SER A 127 -2.16 4.68 14.98
C SER A 127 -1.62 3.26 14.72
N ASN A 128 -1.64 2.83 13.46
CA ASN A 128 -0.92 1.69 12.94
C ASN A 128 0.46 2.10 12.43
N SER A 129 1.52 1.48 12.97
CA SER A 129 2.86 1.55 12.36
C SER A 129 2.73 1.14 10.89
N PHE A 130 2.92 2.10 9.99
CA PHE A 130 2.79 1.91 8.56
C PHE A 130 3.72 0.79 8.04
N GLU A 131 4.78 0.48 8.78
CA GLU A 131 5.71 -0.64 8.51
C GLU A 131 5.06 -2.04 8.59
N ASN A 132 3.93 -2.16 9.31
CA ASN A 132 3.17 -3.40 9.52
C ASN A 132 1.90 -3.48 8.66
N LEU A 133 1.69 -2.54 7.72
CA LEU A 133 0.70 -2.75 6.67
C LEU A 133 1.10 -3.94 5.81
N ARG A 134 0.11 -4.78 5.52
CA ARG A 134 0.27 -6.00 4.74
C ARG A 134 -0.96 -6.17 3.85
N ILE A 135 -0.75 -6.78 2.67
CA ILE A 135 -1.84 -7.21 1.80
C ILE A 135 -1.74 -8.73 1.60
N ASP A 136 -2.48 -9.46 2.43
CA ASP A 136 -2.65 -10.89 2.27
C ASP A 136 -3.35 -11.19 0.95
N THR A 137 -2.82 -12.17 0.23
CA THR A 137 -3.30 -12.50 -1.12
C THR A 137 -3.57 -13.98 -1.22
N ILE A 138 -4.79 -14.32 -1.61
CA ILE A 138 -5.20 -15.69 -1.90
C ILE A 138 -5.57 -15.73 -3.38
N SER A 139 -4.80 -16.44 -4.18
CA SER A 139 -5.03 -16.60 -5.62
C SER A 139 -5.45 -18.02 -5.93
N LYS A 140 -6.49 -18.14 -6.74
CA LYS A 140 -6.97 -19.36 -7.39
C LYS A 140 -6.92 -19.16 -8.91
N ASN A 141 -7.32 -20.17 -9.68
CA ASN A 141 -7.24 -20.11 -11.15
C ASN A 141 -8.09 -19.00 -11.79
N ASN A 142 -9.15 -18.53 -11.15
CA ASN A 142 -10.08 -17.54 -11.69
C ASN A 142 -10.53 -16.50 -10.66
N GLU A 143 -9.87 -16.46 -9.50
CA GLU A 143 -10.27 -15.62 -8.38
C GLU A 143 -9.02 -15.15 -7.64
N ILE A 144 -9.06 -13.90 -7.18
CA ILE A 144 -8.11 -13.39 -6.22
C ILE A 144 -8.86 -12.69 -5.08
N LYS A 145 -8.48 -13.02 -3.85
CA LYS A 145 -8.84 -12.28 -2.66
C LYS A 145 -7.62 -11.50 -2.17
N LEU A 146 -7.81 -10.20 -1.97
CA LEU A 146 -6.91 -9.29 -1.29
C LEU A 146 -7.52 -8.97 0.07
N ASP A 147 -6.73 -9.06 1.12
CA ASP A 147 -7.15 -8.82 2.50
C ASP A 147 -6.03 -8.00 3.15
N TRP A 148 -6.29 -6.73 3.48
CA TRP A 148 -5.26 -5.81 3.95
C TRP A 148 -5.49 -5.39 5.39
N THR A 149 -4.40 -5.00 6.06
CA THR A 149 -4.47 -4.46 7.42
C THR A 149 -5.43 -3.27 7.48
N ASP A 150 -6.42 -3.34 8.39
CA ASP A 150 -7.33 -2.23 8.66
C ASP A 150 -6.56 -0.95 8.96
N ILE A 151 -6.96 0.16 8.32
CA ILE A 151 -6.40 1.48 8.60
C ILE A 151 -7.43 2.25 9.43
N ASP A 152 -7.07 2.54 10.67
CA ASP A 152 -7.94 3.25 11.61
C ASP A 152 -8.46 4.58 11.02
N GLY A 153 -9.76 4.80 11.15
CA GLY A 153 -10.45 5.97 10.61
C GLY A 153 -10.67 5.99 9.08
N VAL A 154 -10.26 4.96 8.34
CA VAL A 154 -10.66 4.77 6.93
C VAL A 154 -11.89 3.87 6.88
N TYR A 155 -12.99 4.38 6.32
CA TYR A 155 -14.29 3.67 6.29
C TYR A 155 -14.72 3.23 4.89
N GLU A 156 -14.06 3.71 3.84
CA GLU A 156 -14.33 3.33 2.45
C GLU A 156 -13.01 3.35 1.68
N TYR A 157 -12.80 2.33 0.85
CA TYR A 157 -11.72 2.23 -0.12
C TYR A 157 -12.30 2.27 -1.53
N THR A 158 -11.66 3.04 -2.41
CA THR A 158 -11.87 2.93 -3.86
C THR A 158 -10.84 1.98 -4.45
N VAL A 159 -11.29 0.97 -5.19
CA VAL A 159 -10.42 -0.08 -5.74
C VAL A 159 -10.26 0.10 -7.24
N PHE A 160 -9.01 0.05 -7.68
CA PHE A 160 -8.59 0.12 -9.08
C PHE A 160 -7.84 -1.16 -9.45
N LYS A 161 -7.98 -1.56 -10.71
CA LYS A 161 -7.23 -2.65 -11.34
C LYS A 161 -6.66 -2.15 -12.65
N ASN A 162 -5.34 -2.23 -12.79
CA ASN A 162 -4.60 -1.72 -13.96
C ASN A 162 -5.04 -0.29 -14.31
N ASP A 163 -5.04 0.59 -13.31
CA ASP A 163 -5.45 2.00 -13.37
C ASP A 163 -6.94 2.27 -13.67
N LYS A 164 -7.78 1.24 -13.84
CA LYS A 164 -9.22 1.38 -14.00
C LYS A 164 -9.95 1.14 -12.68
N GLN A 165 -10.79 2.08 -12.26
CA GLN A 165 -11.65 1.87 -11.09
C GLN A 165 -12.60 0.69 -11.34
N ILE A 166 -12.64 -0.26 -10.41
CA ILE A 166 -13.50 -1.46 -10.45
C ILE A 166 -14.58 -1.47 -9.37
N GLY A 167 -14.44 -0.65 -8.33
CA GLY A 167 -15.51 -0.48 -7.34
C GLY A 167 -15.06 0.22 -6.07
N LYS A 168 -15.89 0.08 -5.03
CA LYS A 168 -15.66 0.60 -3.68
C LYS A 168 -16.02 -0.46 -2.66
N THR A 169 -15.40 -0.42 -1.49
CA THR A 169 -15.66 -1.34 -0.37
C THR A 169 -15.52 -0.61 0.96
N ASN A 170 -16.33 -0.99 1.95
CA ASN A 170 -16.22 -0.52 3.33
C ASN A 170 -15.46 -1.51 4.23
N GLU A 171 -15.02 -2.62 3.64
CA GLU A 171 -14.25 -3.66 4.30
C GLU A 171 -12.79 -3.59 3.81
N SER A 172 -11.84 -3.98 4.64
CA SER A 172 -10.43 -4.06 4.25
C SER A 172 -10.09 -5.33 3.45
N ASN A 173 -10.98 -5.69 2.53
CA ASN A 173 -10.78 -6.79 1.62
C ASN A 173 -11.47 -6.54 0.27
N TRP A 174 -10.98 -7.25 -0.75
CA TRP A 174 -11.52 -7.22 -2.09
C TRP A 174 -11.42 -8.60 -2.74
N ILE A 175 -12.49 -9.04 -3.41
CA ILE A 175 -12.49 -10.26 -4.22
C ILE A 175 -12.70 -9.85 -5.67
N ASP A 176 -11.82 -10.33 -6.56
CA ASP A 176 -11.95 -10.14 -7.99
C ASP A 176 -11.90 -11.47 -8.74
N TYR A 177 -12.75 -11.61 -9.75
CA TYR A 177 -12.81 -12.78 -10.62
C TYR A 177 -12.06 -12.46 -11.92
N ILE A 178 -10.95 -13.16 -12.14
CA ILE A 178 -9.93 -12.74 -13.11
C ILE A 178 -9.52 -13.85 -14.05
N ASP A 179 -9.00 -13.44 -15.22
CA ASP A 179 -8.05 -14.28 -15.96
C ASP A 179 -6.71 -14.23 -15.24
N SER A 180 -6.36 -15.34 -14.59
CA SER A 180 -5.16 -15.46 -13.77
C SER A 180 -3.88 -15.65 -14.60
N SER A 181 -3.97 -15.73 -15.93
CA SER A 181 -2.81 -15.84 -16.82
C SER A 181 -2.03 -14.53 -16.99
N GLN A 182 -2.62 -13.40 -16.60
CA GLN A 182 -2.03 -12.08 -16.76
C GLN A 182 -1.61 -11.48 -15.43
N LYS A 183 -0.54 -10.69 -15.45
CA LYS A 183 -0.14 -9.84 -14.34
C LYS A 183 -1.25 -8.83 -14.04
N GLN A 184 -1.59 -8.66 -12.77
CA GLN A 184 -2.59 -7.69 -12.31
C GLN A 184 -1.96 -6.73 -11.31
N VAL A 185 -2.33 -5.45 -11.40
CA VAL A 185 -1.95 -4.44 -10.41
C VAL A 185 -3.24 -3.90 -9.79
N TYR A 186 -3.39 -4.06 -8.49
CA TYR A 186 -4.48 -3.50 -7.72
C TYR A 186 -4.00 -2.28 -6.94
N LYS A 187 -4.86 -1.27 -6.86
CA LYS A 187 -4.66 -0.10 -6.02
C LYS A 187 -5.92 0.13 -5.20
N MET A 188 -5.78 0.21 -3.88
CA MET A 188 -6.85 0.55 -2.95
C MET A 188 -6.54 1.91 -2.34
N ILE A 189 -7.43 2.89 -2.57
CA ILE A 189 -7.27 4.25 -2.06
C ILE A 189 -8.30 4.48 -0.97
N GLY A 190 -7.82 4.67 0.27
CA GLY A 190 -8.61 5.00 1.44
C GLY A 190 -8.39 6.45 1.86
N LYS A 191 -9.42 7.08 2.43
CA LYS A 191 -9.33 8.44 2.96
C LYS A 191 -9.83 8.48 4.40
N ARG A 192 -9.03 9.07 5.29
CA ARG A 192 -9.36 9.24 6.71
C ARG A 192 -9.60 10.71 6.99
N LYS A 193 -10.72 11.05 7.62
CA LYS A 193 -10.94 12.42 8.08
C LYS A 193 -10.10 12.74 9.31
N LEU A 194 -9.53 13.93 9.33
CA LEU A 194 -8.87 14.47 10.51
C LEU A 194 -9.90 14.77 11.60
N THR A 195 -9.55 14.43 12.84
CA THR A 195 -10.23 14.83 14.05
C THR A 195 -10.07 16.33 14.31
N TYR A 196 -10.90 16.90 15.18
CA TYR A 196 -10.81 18.31 15.54
C TYR A 196 -9.44 18.70 16.12
N ASP A 197 -8.87 17.86 17.00
CA ASP A 197 -7.59 18.13 17.63
C ASP A 197 -6.43 18.07 16.63
N GLU A 198 -6.47 17.12 15.70
CA GLU A 198 -5.53 17.05 14.57
C GLU A 198 -5.61 18.33 13.72
N LYS A 199 -6.81 18.76 13.34
CA LYS A 199 -7.00 20.02 12.59
C LYS A 199 -6.50 21.24 13.34
N LEU A 200 -6.75 21.32 14.65
CA LEU A 200 -6.31 22.45 15.49
C LEU A 200 -4.79 22.47 15.62
N LYS A 201 -4.16 21.31 15.85
CA LYS A 201 -2.71 21.17 15.82
C LYS A 201 -2.16 21.62 14.48
N ARG A 202 -2.84 21.22 13.40
CA ARG A 202 -2.43 21.57 12.04
C ARG A 202 -2.44 23.08 11.80
N SER A 203 -3.55 23.70 12.13
CA SER A 203 -3.75 25.16 12.04
C SER A 203 -2.72 25.96 12.87
N ASN A 204 -2.43 25.53 14.10
CA ASN A 204 -1.49 26.25 14.97
C ASN A 204 -0.04 26.18 14.48
N GLN A 205 0.39 25.05 13.92
CA GLN A 205 1.73 24.93 13.33
C GLN A 205 1.83 25.75 12.02
N LEU A 206 0.80 25.74 11.16
CA LEU A 206 0.77 26.60 9.96
C LEU A 206 0.97 28.08 10.32
N LYS A 207 0.29 28.60 11.37
CA LYS A 207 0.48 29.99 11.85
C LYS A 207 1.94 30.31 12.23
N GLY A 208 2.70 29.31 12.68
CA GLY A 208 4.12 29.46 13.00
C GLY A 208 5.03 29.43 11.76
N THR A 209 4.56 28.83 10.67
CA THR A 209 5.33 28.60 9.43
C THR A 209 5.06 29.65 8.35
N VAL A 210 3.82 30.15 8.24
CA VAL A 210 3.41 31.14 7.22
C VAL A 210 3.00 32.48 7.86
N THR A 211 3.05 33.57 7.10
CA THR A 211 2.65 34.92 7.59
C THR A 211 1.14 35.01 7.85
N GLU A 212 0.75 35.89 8.78
CA GLU A 212 -0.66 36.11 9.17
C GLU A 212 -1.57 36.51 7.99
N ASP A 213 -1.06 37.28 7.02
CA ASP A 213 -1.80 37.61 5.78
C ASP A 213 -2.11 36.39 4.92
N VAL A 214 -1.18 35.42 4.84
CA VAL A 214 -1.34 34.15 4.12
C VAL A 214 -2.31 33.27 4.89
N TYR A 215 -2.17 33.18 6.21
CA TYR A 215 -3.09 32.42 7.06
C TYR A 215 -4.55 32.92 6.99
N ASN A 216 -4.77 34.23 6.90
CA ASN A 216 -6.09 34.86 6.91
C ASN A 216 -6.74 35.01 5.52
N SER A 217 -6.02 34.77 4.42
CA SER A 217 -6.56 34.88 3.06
C SER A 217 -7.36 33.62 2.70
N ASP A 218 -8.63 33.51 3.14
CA ASP A 218 -9.59 32.44 2.79
C ASP A 218 -8.94 31.11 2.35
N ILE A 219 -8.01 30.58 3.17
CA ILE A 219 -7.37 29.29 2.89
C ILE A 219 -8.47 28.26 3.14
N SER A 220 -9.14 27.93 2.05
CA SER A 220 -10.01 26.76 1.90
C SER A 220 -9.27 25.58 2.53
N PRO A 221 -9.92 24.92 3.50
CA PRO A 221 -9.28 24.39 4.68
C PRO A 221 -8.15 23.43 4.30
N ILE A 222 -7.10 23.41 5.12
CA ILE A 222 -6.21 22.24 5.31
C ILE A 222 -7.02 21.00 4.93
N THR A 223 -6.61 20.20 3.93
CA THR A 223 -7.52 19.14 3.50
C THR A 223 -7.89 18.33 4.72
N ASP A 224 -9.19 18.10 4.88
CA ASP A 224 -9.73 17.48 6.07
C ASP A 224 -9.40 15.98 6.12
N GLU A 225 -8.54 15.49 5.21
CA GLU A 225 -8.37 14.08 4.91
C GLU A 225 -6.88 13.71 4.84
N VAL A 226 -6.55 12.51 5.29
CA VAL A 226 -5.27 11.84 5.05
C VAL A 226 -5.54 10.74 4.02
N ILE A 227 -4.66 10.61 3.03
CA ILE A 227 -4.82 9.67 1.93
C ILE A 227 -3.89 8.46 2.17
N TYR A 228 -4.45 7.27 1.99
CA TYR A 228 -3.73 6.00 2.05
C TYR A 228 -3.87 5.29 0.72
N GLU A 229 -2.75 5.00 0.06
CA GLU A 229 -2.69 4.20 -1.16
C GLU A 229 -2.03 2.85 -0.87
N LEU A 230 -2.73 1.75 -1.16
CA LEU A 230 -2.18 0.40 -1.07
C LEU A 230 -2.11 -0.21 -2.47
N THR A 231 -0.90 -0.55 -2.93
CA THR A 231 -0.66 -1.13 -4.24
C THR A 231 -0.23 -2.59 -4.10
N LYS A 232 -0.96 -3.52 -4.73
CA LYS A 232 -0.59 -4.94 -4.81
C LYS A 232 -0.30 -5.35 -6.24
N ILE A 233 0.89 -5.90 -6.46
CA ILE A 233 1.28 -6.51 -7.73
C ILE A 233 1.10 -8.02 -7.63
N VAL A 234 0.31 -8.58 -8.53
CA VAL A 234 -0.02 -10.00 -8.57
C VAL A 234 0.50 -10.57 -9.87
N GLU A 235 1.47 -11.47 -9.77
CA GLU A 235 1.99 -12.21 -10.92
C GLU A 235 1.00 -13.30 -11.37
N PRO A 236 1.05 -13.73 -12.65
CA PRO A 236 0.19 -14.78 -13.17
C PRO A 236 0.16 -16.03 -12.28
N TYR A 237 -1.04 -16.58 -12.08
CA TYR A 237 -1.24 -17.79 -11.31
C TYR A 237 -0.72 -19.00 -12.08
N LYS A 238 0.08 -19.82 -11.40
CA LYS A 238 0.58 -21.10 -11.90
C LYS A 238 0.27 -22.16 -10.86
N THR A 239 -0.43 -23.22 -11.28
CA THR A 239 -0.88 -24.33 -10.42
C THR A 239 0.24 -25.34 -10.13
N GLU A 240 1.23 -25.43 -11.01
CA GLU A 240 2.27 -26.45 -10.91
C GLU A 240 3.39 -26.02 -9.97
N LEU A 241 3.51 -26.70 -8.82
CA LEU A 241 4.66 -26.61 -7.91
C LEU A 241 6.00 -26.80 -8.66
N GLN A 242 6.03 -27.61 -9.72
CA GLN A 242 7.23 -27.87 -10.53
C GLN A 242 7.62 -26.70 -11.46
N SER A 243 6.67 -25.85 -11.83
CA SER A 243 6.91 -24.64 -12.65
C SER A 243 7.51 -23.46 -11.85
N LEU A 244 7.64 -23.63 -10.53
CA LEU A 244 8.32 -22.68 -9.62
C LEU A 244 9.84 -22.80 -9.67
N LYS A 245 10.38 -23.87 -10.28
CA LYS A 245 11.80 -23.93 -10.62
C LYS A 245 12.10 -22.93 -11.73
N ALA A 246 12.85 -21.90 -11.35
CA ALA A 246 13.50 -20.95 -12.26
C ALA A 246 12.55 -20.21 -13.23
N SER A 247 11.47 -19.60 -12.71
CA SER A 247 11.18 -18.28 -13.29
C SER A 247 12.40 -17.42 -12.99
N ALA A 248 12.98 -16.76 -14.00
CA ALA A 248 14.16 -15.91 -13.82
C ALA A 248 13.82 -14.80 -12.81
N VAL A 249 14.11 -15.06 -11.54
CA VAL A 249 13.93 -14.09 -10.47
C VAL A 249 14.85 -12.94 -10.80
N SER A 250 14.29 -11.73 -10.91
CA SER A 250 15.15 -10.57 -11.11
C SER A 250 16.00 -10.42 -9.87
N LEU A 251 17.32 -10.45 -10.06
CA LEU A 251 18.27 -10.19 -8.98
C LEU A 251 18.69 -8.73 -8.95
N ASN A 252 18.17 -7.91 -9.88
CA ASN A 252 18.49 -6.50 -10.00
C ASN A 252 17.22 -5.67 -10.07
N TYR A 253 17.17 -4.63 -9.25
CA TYR A 253 16.06 -3.69 -9.22
C TYR A 253 16.59 -2.27 -9.31
N THR A 254 15.84 -1.40 -9.95
CA THR A 254 16.04 0.04 -9.83
C THR A 254 14.76 0.61 -9.28
N ILE A 255 14.80 1.29 -8.13
CA ILE A 255 13.71 2.16 -7.75
C ILE A 255 14.06 3.60 -8.11
N ARG A 256 13.03 4.37 -8.47
CA ARG A 256 13.14 5.78 -8.83
C ARG A 256 12.01 6.53 -8.17
N TYR A 257 12.34 7.53 -7.36
CA TYR A 257 11.40 8.47 -6.80
C TYR A 257 11.69 9.86 -7.36
N GLN A 258 10.67 10.52 -7.90
CA GLN A 258 10.80 11.84 -8.52
C GLN A 258 9.67 12.76 -8.07
N THR A 259 9.96 14.05 -8.09
CA THR A 259 8.96 15.10 -7.87
C THR A 259 9.00 16.11 -9.00
N PHE A 260 7.87 16.65 -9.42
CA PHE A 260 7.84 17.64 -10.50
C PHE A 260 6.66 18.59 -10.38
N ILE A 261 6.77 19.72 -11.07
CA ILE A 261 5.67 20.67 -11.25
C ILE A 261 5.15 20.48 -12.68
N GLY A 262 3.90 20.03 -12.83
CA GLY A 262 3.35 19.68 -14.15
C GLY A 262 3.13 20.88 -15.06
N GLU A 263 2.95 22.07 -14.48
CA GLU A 263 2.77 23.33 -15.19
C GLU A 263 4.09 23.89 -15.74
N ASP A 264 4.02 24.87 -16.65
CA ASP A 264 5.20 25.59 -17.17
C ASP A 264 5.67 26.67 -16.20
N TYR A 265 4.73 27.38 -15.56
CA TYR A 265 5.00 28.36 -14.52
C TYR A 265 3.93 28.27 -13.42
N VAL A 266 4.37 28.47 -12.18
CA VAL A 266 3.48 28.54 -11.01
C VAL A 266 3.83 29.78 -10.19
N GLU A 267 2.85 30.35 -9.50
CA GLU A 267 3.13 31.42 -8.55
C GLU A 267 4.03 30.89 -7.42
N ALA A 268 5.01 31.69 -7.02
CA ALA A 268 5.87 31.30 -5.90
C ALA A 268 5.04 31.27 -4.61
N PRO A 269 5.05 30.15 -3.86
CA PRO A 269 4.20 30.02 -2.67
C PRO A 269 4.49 31.13 -1.65
N ALA A 270 3.42 31.74 -1.11
CA ALA A 270 3.50 32.83 -0.13
C ALA A 270 4.30 34.08 -0.57
N ASP A 271 4.45 34.32 -1.89
CA ASP A 271 5.18 35.49 -2.39
C ASP A 271 4.33 36.72 -2.68
N THR A 272 4.57 37.80 -1.95
CA THR A 272 3.96 39.12 -2.23
C THR A 272 4.67 39.93 -3.32
N GLN A 273 5.81 39.46 -3.85
CA GLN A 273 6.59 40.16 -4.88
C GLN A 273 6.18 39.78 -6.32
N ASN A 274 5.08 39.04 -6.49
CA ASN A 274 4.58 38.59 -7.79
C ASN A 274 5.65 37.82 -8.58
N ARG A 275 6.42 36.96 -7.89
CA ARG A 275 7.38 36.04 -8.53
C ARG A 275 6.71 34.74 -8.91
N TRP A 276 7.27 34.15 -9.95
CA TRP A 276 6.82 32.91 -10.56
C TRP A 276 7.98 31.94 -10.63
N LEU A 277 7.72 30.66 -10.34
CA LEU A 277 8.69 29.58 -10.47
C LEU A 277 8.43 28.83 -11.77
N ARG A 278 9.49 28.49 -12.49
CA ARG A 278 9.38 27.60 -13.64
C ARG A 278 9.06 26.19 -13.18
N GLY A 279 8.03 25.59 -13.74
CA GLY A 279 7.72 24.18 -13.56
C GLY A 279 8.53 23.30 -14.53
N ASN A 280 8.11 22.04 -14.65
CA ASN A 280 8.76 21.05 -15.51
C ASN A 280 7.97 20.83 -16.82
N ASN A 281 6.74 21.37 -16.91
CA ASN A 281 5.86 21.25 -18.08
C ASN A 281 5.76 19.82 -18.61
N ARG A 282 5.47 18.86 -17.72
CA ARG A 282 5.42 17.44 -18.05
C ARG A 282 4.36 16.71 -17.24
N GLY A 283 3.99 15.51 -17.72
CA GLY A 283 3.26 14.53 -16.92
C GLY A 283 4.20 13.54 -16.24
N TYR A 284 3.59 12.48 -15.69
CA TYR A 284 4.29 11.34 -15.12
C TYR A 284 5.14 10.62 -16.17
N ASP A 285 6.43 10.47 -15.87
CA ASP A 285 7.39 9.87 -16.80
C ASP A 285 8.60 9.32 -16.03
N PRO A 286 8.77 7.99 -15.93
CA PRO A 286 9.93 7.42 -15.25
C PRO A 286 11.25 7.79 -15.93
N ASP A 287 11.26 8.17 -17.21
CA ASP A 287 12.47 8.48 -17.99
C ASP A 287 12.60 9.98 -18.29
N ALA A 288 12.08 10.85 -17.41
CA ALA A 288 12.05 12.31 -17.55
C ALA A 288 13.42 13.03 -17.71
N ASN A 289 14.54 12.31 -17.86
CA ASN A 289 15.88 12.86 -18.17
C ASN A 289 16.30 14.04 -17.28
N TYR A 290 16.10 13.91 -15.97
CA TYR A 290 16.39 14.96 -14.97
C TYR A 290 15.55 16.25 -15.10
N ASN A 291 14.49 16.26 -15.92
CA ASN A 291 13.47 17.31 -15.89
C ASN A 291 12.56 17.13 -14.66
N THR A 292 13.09 17.37 -13.47
CA THR A 292 12.46 17.04 -12.19
C THR A 292 12.86 18.08 -11.13
N LYS A 293 12.12 18.16 -10.01
CA LYS A 293 12.50 18.97 -8.85
C LYS A 293 13.44 18.21 -7.93
N THR A 294 13.08 16.99 -7.55
CA THR A 294 13.97 16.03 -6.89
C THR A 294 13.96 14.70 -7.63
N ASN A 295 15.05 13.95 -7.51
CA ASN A 295 15.15 12.57 -7.98
C ASN A 295 16.06 11.78 -7.04
N SER A 296 15.63 10.58 -6.68
CA SER A 296 16.49 9.59 -6.04
C SER A 296 16.34 8.24 -6.71
N ASP A 297 17.45 7.65 -7.13
CA ASP A 297 17.51 6.29 -7.68
C ASP A 297 18.26 5.38 -6.71
N ALA A 298 17.73 4.19 -6.45
CA ALA A 298 18.46 3.13 -5.76
C ALA A 298 18.53 1.88 -6.64
N PHE A 299 19.75 1.38 -6.83
CA PHE A 299 20.06 0.21 -7.64
C PHE A 299 20.37 -0.95 -6.69
N VAL A 300 19.44 -1.89 -6.58
CA VAL A 300 19.54 -3.06 -5.70
C VAL A 300 20.01 -4.26 -6.51
N CYS A 301 20.97 -5.00 -5.96
CA CYS A 301 21.59 -6.14 -6.62
C CYS A 301 21.79 -7.28 -5.62
N PHE A 302 21.13 -8.42 -5.84
CA PHE A 302 21.45 -9.70 -5.17
C PHE A 302 22.62 -10.40 -5.87
N CYS A 303 23.70 -9.65 -6.10
CA CYS A 303 24.98 -10.16 -6.59
C CYS A 303 25.82 -10.74 -5.43
N LYS A 304 27.08 -11.07 -5.72
CA LYS A 304 28.04 -11.60 -4.75
C LYS A 304 29.21 -10.61 -4.61
N PRO A 305 29.25 -9.76 -3.57
CA PRO A 305 28.25 -9.59 -2.51
C PRO A 305 27.01 -8.84 -3.00
N SER A 306 25.91 -8.96 -2.24
CA SER A 306 24.69 -8.21 -2.52
C SER A 306 24.89 -6.74 -2.15
N ASP A 307 24.34 -5.83 -2.94
CA ASP A 307 24.64 -4.41 -2.83
C ASP A 307 23.47 -3.49 -3.17
N VAL A 308 23.56 -2.25 -2.70
CA VAL A 308 22.66 -1.15 -3.08
C VAL A 308 23.47 0.11 -3.34
N THR A 309 23.31 0.70 -4.53
CA THR A 309 23.92 1.98 -4.90
C THR A 309 22.86 3.06 -4.99
N PHE A 310 23.15 4.26 -4.47
CA PHE A 310 22.22 5.37 -4.40
C PHE A 310 22.69 6.58 -5.17
N TYR A 311 21.79 7.18 -5.94
CA TYR A 311 22.02 8.41 -6.69
C TYR A 311 20.93 9.42 -6.39
N LYS A 312 21.32 10.69 -6.38
CA LYS A 312 20.43 11.79 -6.04
C LYS A 312 20.66 12.99 -6.96
N PHE A 313 19.59 13.70 -7.24
CA PHE A 313 19.61 14.91 -8.06
C PHE A 313 18.52 15.87 -7.59
N VAL A 314 18.82 17.17 -7.70
CA VAL A 314 17.89 18.26 -7.46
C VAL A 314 17.92 19.16 -8.68
N GLY A 315 16.76 19.52 -9.23
CA GLY A 315 16.67 20.41 -10.39
C GLY A 315 16.93 21.88 -10.03
N ALA A 316 17.30 22.68 -11.03
CA ALA A 316 17.39 24.13 -10.85
C ALA A 316 16.00 24.74 -10.61
N THR A 317 15.98 25.83 -9.86
CA THR A 317 14.82 26.69 -9.62
C THR A 317 15.00 27.99 -10.38
N ASP A 318 14.32 28.13 -11.51
CA ASP A 318 14.27 29.39 -12.26
C ASP A 318 13.13 30.26 -11.73
N VAL A 319 13.41 31.55 -11.51
CA VAL A 319 12.47 32.54 -10.98
C VAL A 319 12.23 33.64 -12.01
N TYR A 320 10.99 34.06 -12.11
CA TYR A 320 10.50 35.09 -13.01
C TYR A 320 9.70 36.13 -12.23
N THR A 321 9.52 37.31 -12.79
CA THR A 321 8.57 38.33 -12.32
C THR A 321 7.61 38.68 -13.45
N LYS A 322 6.39 39.07 -13.09
CA LYS A 322 5.38 39.47 -14.07
C LYS A 322 5.37 40.99 -14.22
N VAL A 323 5.83 41.49 -15.37
CA VAL A 323 5.85 42.92 -15.73
C VAL A 323 4.92 43.12 -16.92
N ASN A 324 3.93 44.01 -16.79
CA ASN A 324 2.94 44.28 -17.84
C ASN A 324 2.22 43.03 -18.38
N GLY A 325 2.05 42.01 -17.53
CA GLY A 325 1.41 40.74 -17.90
C GLY A 325 2.34 39.67 -18.46
N GLU A 326 3.60 40.00 -18.75
CA GLU A 326 4.60 39.07 -19.31
C GLU A 326 5.60 38.62 -18.24
N LEU A 327 6.01 37.34 -18.30
CA LEU A 327 7.02 36.79 -17.40
C LEU A 327 8.42 37.16 -17.90
N GLN A 328 9.19 37.80 -17.04
CA GLN A 328 10.59 38.16 -17.27
C GLN A 328 11.48 37.38 -16.31
N TYR A 329 12.52 36.73 -16.85
CA TYR A 329 13.47 35.97 -16.05
C TYR A 329 14.21 36.87 -15.06
N LEU A 330 14.31 36.40 -13.81
CA LEU A 330 15.03 37.09 -12.74
C LEU A 330 16.34 36.39 -12.41
N THR A 331 16.27 35.11 -12.04
CA THR A 331 17.43 34.39 -11.48
C THR A 331 17.20 32.88 -11.49
N THR A 332 18.27 32.13 -11.23
CA THR A 332 18.25 30.68 -11.07
C THR A 332 19.17 30.29 -9.93
N ASP A 333 18.80 29.24 -9.20
CA ASP A 333 19.64 28.62 -8.18
C ASP A 333 19.25 27.15 -8.03
N GLN A 334 20.11 26.35 -7.40
CA GLN A 334 19.91 24.92 -7.24
C GLN A 334 20.11 24.53 -5.78
N ALA A 335 19.10 23.91 -5.17
CA ALA A 335 19.21 23.43 -3.81
C ALA A 335 20.22 22.28 -3.73
N SER A 336 20.88 22.16 -2.57
CA SER A 336 21.81 21.07 -2.32
C SER A 336 21.10 19.71 -2.38
N THR A 337 21.83 18.69 -2.83
CA THR A 337 21.37 17.30 -2.73
C THR A 337 21.53 16.72 -1.33
N ASP A 338 22.09 17.46 -0.36
CA ASP A 338 22.34 16.96 1.00
C ASP A 338 21.06 16.57 1.75
N GLY A 339 19.94 17.22 1.43
CA GLY A 339 18.61 16.86 1.95
C GLY A 339 18.05 15.55 1.40
N ILE A 340 18.70 14.95 0.38
CA ILE A 340 18.34 13.63 -0.13
C ILE A 340 19.36 12.61 0.40
N THR A 341 18.90 11.69 1.25
CA THR A 341 19.76 10.70 1.91
C THR A 341 19.19 9.29 1.84
N MET A 342 20.06 8.30 2.00
CA MET A 342 19.68 6.89 2.14
C MET A 342 20.38 6.30 3.36
N LYS A 343 19.61 5.60 4.20
CA LYS A 343 20.09 4.85 5.35
C LYS A 343 19.92 3.36 5.10
N ASN A 344 21.03 2.63 5.00
CA ASN A 344 21.00 1.17 4.94
C ASN A 344 20.54 0.60 6.30
N LEU A 345 19.58 -0.31 6.26
CA LEU A 345 19.08 -1.02 7.44
C LEU A 345 19.63 -2.44 7.50
N GLU A 346 19.59 -3.14 6.38
CA GLU A 346 20.09 -4.50 6.26
C GLU A 346 20.66 -4.75 4.87
N LYS A 347 21.72 -5.56 4.80
CA LYS A 347 22.35 -5.97 3.54
C LYS A 347 22.94 -7.37 3.68
N THR A 348 22.13 -8.38 3.40
CA THR A 348 22.51 -9.79 3.41
C THR A 348 22.34 -10.39 2.01
N SER A 349 22.71 -11.66 1.82
CA SER A 349 22.47 -12.37 0.55
C SER A 349 20.99 -12.69 0.29
N GLY A 350 20.15 -12.62 1.32
CA GLY A 350 18.72 -12.95 1.24
C GLY A 350 17.82 -11.73 1.31
N HIS A 351 18.28 -10.64 1.92
CA HIS A 351 17.47 -9.46 2.22
C HIS A 351 18.29 -8.17 2.12
N ILE A 352 17.73 -7.16 1.45
CA ILE A 352 18.27 -5.80 1.40
C ILE A 352 17.16 -4.85 1.84
N ALA A 353 17.42 -4.07 2.89
CA ALA A 353 16.49 -3.06 3.38
C ALA A 353 17.18 -1.71 3.58
N PHE A 354 16.51 -0.63 3.20
CA PHE A 354 17.00 0.73 3.35
C PHE A 354 15.85 1.74 3.46
N GLN A 355 16.15 2.95 3.91
CA GLN A 355 15.23 4.08 3.94
C GLN A 355 15.80 5.24 3.14
N ILE A 356 14.96 5.93 2.37
CA ILE A 356 15.26 7.15 1.64
C ILE A 356 14.50 8.31 2.28
N TYR A 357 15.19 9.44 2.45
CA TYR A 357 14.64 10.67 2.99
C TYR A 357 14.87 11.81 1.99
N HIS A 358 13.85 12.62 1.74
CA HIS A 358 13.97 13.91 1.06
C HIS A 358 13.58 15.01 2.04
N ASP A 359 14.40 16.05 2.08
CA ASP A 359 14.18 17.28 2.81
C ASP A 359 14.81 18.43 2.01
N VAL A 360 14.15 18.81 0.91
CA VAL A 360 14.73 19.71 -0.11
C VAL A 360 13.95 21.02 -0.20
N GLY A 361 14.52 22.10 0.31
CA GLY A 361 13.98 23.45 0.23
C GLY A 361 14.13 24.13 -1.13
N ILE A 362 13.41 25.24 -1.31
CA ILE A 362 13.62 26.14 -2.46
C ILE A 362 14.89 26.97 -2.19
N PRO A 363 15.90 26.95 -3.09
CA PRO A 363 17.20 27.58 -2.83
C PRO A 363 17.16 29.12 -2.82
N ILE A 364 16.13 29.71 -3.43
CA ILE A 364 15.99 31.15 -3.57
C ILE A 364 15.07 31.68 -2.47
N LYS A 365 15.52 32.72 -1.77
CA LYS A 365 14.73 33.37 -0.71
C LYS A 365 13.48 34.02 -1.28
N VAL A 366 12.35 33.35 -1.11
CA VAL A 366 11.03 33.91 -1.40
C VAL A 366 10.51 34.67 -0.16
N ARG A 367 11.08 35.86 0.15
CA ARG A 367 10.80 36.69 1.37
C ARG A 367 11.26 36.02 2.70
N ASN A 368 10.98 36.64 3.85
CA ASN A 368 11.45 36.23 5.21
C ASN A 368 10.81 34.91 5.75
N ILE A 369 10.30 34.06 4.86
CA ILE A 369 9.80 32.74 5.18
C ILE A 369 10.85 31.77 4.63
N SER A 370 11.31 30.82 5.44
CA SER A 370 12.11 29.71 4.90
C SER A 370 11.15 28.91 4.00
N PRO A 371 11.33 28.91 2.67
CA PRO A 371 10.37 28.24 1.80
C PRO A 371 10.30 26.76 2.23
N PRO A 372 9.09 26.22 2.39
CA PRO A 372 8.94 24.87 2.90
C PRO A 372 9.62 23.84 2.00
N HIS A 373 10.13 22.78 2.62
CA HIS A 373 10.87 21.74 1.93
C HIS A 373 9.91 20.77 1.25
N ILE A 374 10.43 20.01 0.27
CA ILE A 374 9.76 18.82 -0.24
C ILE A 374 10.17 17.66 0.67
N ASN A 375 9.22 17.13 1.44
CA ASN A 375 9.44 16.06 2.38
C ASN A 375 8.91 14.73 1.87
N VAL A 376 9.77 13.70 1.94
CA VAL A 376 9.46 12.32 1.55
C VAL A 376 10.20 11.38 2.48
N GLU A 377 9.51 10.33 2.94
CA GLU A 377 10.16 9.15 3.52
C GLU A 377 9.71 7.91 2.76
N LEU A 378 10.66 7.02 2.45
CA LEU A 378 10.40 5.76 1.78
C LEU A 378 11.25 4.66 2.42
N ALA A 379 10.61 3.67 3.02
CA ALA A 379 11.20 2.40 3.40
C ALA A 379 11.06 1.39 2.25
N ALA A 380 12.13 0.64 2.00
CA ALA A 380 12.16 -0.40 0.98
C ALA A 380 12.80 -1.67 1.55
N ASP A 381 12.11 -2.80 1.36
CA ASP A 381 12.58 -4.15 1.67
C ASP A 381 12.54 -4.98 0.39
N PHE A 382 13.64 -5.67 0.09
CA PHE A 382 13.79 -6.59 -1.04
C PHE A 382 14.26 -7.95 -0.53
N TRP A 383 13.69 -9.02 -1.07
CA TRP A 383 14.13 -10.40 -0.84
C TRP A 383 14.68 -11.03 -2.11
N SER A 384 15.62 -11.97 -1.95
CA SER A 384 16.31 -12.62 -3.07
C SER A 384 15.42 -13.58 -3.88
N ASP A 385 14.22 -13.89 -3.38
CA ASP A 385 13.17 -14.63 -4.11
C ASP A 385 12.35 -13.74 -5.07
N GLY A 386 12.64 -12.43 -5.06
CA GLY A 386 12.03 -11.41 -5.88
C GLY A 386 10.82 -10.72 -5.27
N THR A 387 10.46 -11.05 -4.03
CA THR A 387 9.49 -10.31 -3.24
C THR A 387 10.07 -8.94 -2.85
N TYR A 388 9.21 -7.94 -2.75
CA TYR A 388 9.55 -6.62 -2.22
C TYR A 388 8.36 -5.99 -1.53
N LYS A 389 8.67 -5.06 -0.62
CA LYS A 389 7.71 -4.24 0.11
C LYS A 389 8.23 -2.81 0.18
N PHE A 390 7.34 -1.85 0.00
CA PHE A 390 7.62 -0.43 0.11
C PHE A 390 6.57 0.21 0.99
N ALA A 391 7.03 1.16 1.79
CA ALA A 391 6.19 1.95 2.67
C ALA A 391 6.68 3.39 2.65
N GLY A 392 5.80 4.36 2.45
CA GLY A 392 6.19 5.73 2.19
C GLY A 392 5.16 6.76 2.63
N TRP A 393 5.62 7.99 2.83
CA TRP A 393 4.78 9.17 2.93
C TRP A 393 5.46 10.35 2.26
N HIS A 394 4.66 11.31 1.83
CA HIS A 394 5.16 12.57 1.30
C HIS A 394 4.12 13.69 1.46
N ASP A 395 4.58 14.92 1.30
CA ASP A 395 3.73 16.11 1.22
C ASP A 395 2.76 16.05 0.05
N ALA A 396 1.61 16.71 0.15
CA ALA A 396 0.65 16.82 -0.96
C ALA A 396 1.08 17.80 -2.07
N ALA A 397 2.35 18.21 -2.10
CA ALA A 397 2.94 19.03 -3.14
C ALA A 397 4.46 18.76 -3.30
N PRO A 398 5.02 18.85 -4.52
CA PRO A 398 4.36 19.07 -5.79
C PRO A 398 3.72 17.76 -6.33
N ASN A 399 3.91 17.39 -7.60
CA ASN A 399 3.53 16.05 -8.05
C ASN A 399 4.61 15.06 -7.62
N HIS A 400 4.21 13.86 -7.19
CA HIS A 400 5.12 12.79 -6.75
C HIS A 400 4.93 11.54 -7.60
N GLU A 401 6.02 10.85 -7.90
CA GLU A 401 5.99 9.60 -8.66
C GLU A 401 7.08 8.63 -8.20
N PHE A 402 6.69 7.35 -8.09
CA PHE A 402 7.54 6.27 -7.61
C PHE A 402 7.41 5.06 -8.52
N TYR A 403 8.56 4.58 -8.98
CA TYR A 403 8.66 3.51 -9.96
C TYR A 403 9.64 2.43 -9.52
N LEU A 404 9.40 1.22 -10.00
CA LEU A 404 10.32 0.08 -9.94
C LEU A 404 10.65 -0.40 -11.35
N ARG A 405 11.93 -0.57 -11.65
CA ARG A 405 12.44 -1.28 -12.82
C ARG A 405 12.83 -2.69 -12.44
N GLU A 406 12.20 -3.66 -13.07
CA GLU A 406 12.51 -5.08 -12.95
C GLU A 406 12.57 -5.67 -14.36
N ASN A 407 13.58 -6.49 -14.67
CA ASN A 407 13.78 -7.07 -16.01
C ASN A 407 13.76 -6.02 -17.14
N GLY A 408 14.30 -4.82 -16.87
CA GLY A 408 14.38 -3.71 -17.83
C GLY A 408 13.06 -2.97 -18.07
N LYS A 409 11.96 -3.31 -17.38
CA LYS A 409 10.66 -2.66 -17.53
C LYS A 409 10.29 -1.88 -16.29
N TRP A 410 9.81 -0.65 -16.49
CA TRP A 410 9.25 0.18 -15.42
C TRP A 410 7.83 -0.29 -15.06
N ALA A 411 7.55 -0.30 -13.77
CA ALA A 411 6.23 -0.45 -13.18
C ALA A 411 5.97 0.74 -12.25
N THR A 412 4.77 1.31 -12.34
CA THR A 412 4.31 2.36 -11.42
C THR A 412 3.96 1.73 -10.08
N LEU A 413 4.53 2.28 -9.00
CA LEU A 413 4.20 1.88 -7.63
C LEU A 413 3.32 2.91 -6.94
N HIS A 414 3.59 4.19 -7.17
CA HIS A 414 2.81 5.30 -6.62
C HIS A 414 2.90 6.55 -7.51
N ARG A 415 1.80 7.31 -7.58
CA ARG A 415 1.68 8.60 -8.25
C ARG A 415 0.69 9.47 -7.49
N ALA A 416 1.03 10.71 -7.24
CA ALA A 416 0.15 11.70 -6.63
C ALA A 416 0.26 13.04 -7.37
N ASP A 417 -0.89 13.62 -7.71
CA ASP A 417 -0.96 14.98 -8.22
C ASP A 417 -0.86 15.95 -7.03
N LYS A 418 -0.24 17.10 -7.27
CA LYS A 418 -0.21 18.22 -6.36
C LYS A 418 -1.63 18.62 -6.00
N ILE A 419 -1.93 18.70 -4.71
CA ILE A 419 -3.19 19.29 -4.22
C ILE A 419 -3.05 20.82 -4.25
N ASP A 420 -2.08 21.36 -3.52
CA ASP A 420 -1.76 22.79 -3.46
C ASP A 420 -0.37 23.00 -2.85
N PHE A 421 0.38 24.01 -3.30
CA PHE A 421 1.72 24.29 -2.78
C PHE A 421 1.75 24.75 -1.31
N ILE A 422 0.62 25.18 -0.74
CA ILE A 422 0.52 25.42 0.69
C ILE A 422 0.81 24.15 1.49
N TYR A 423 0.56 22.97 0.92
CA TYR A 423 0.88 21.67 1.51
C TYR A 423 2.35 21.25 1.32
N LEU A 424 3.25 22.18 0.99
CA LEU A 424 4.66 22.02 1.34
C LEU A 424 4.90 22.47 2.79
N ALA A 425 4.13 23.45 3.29
CA ALA A 425 4.33 24.00 4.63
C ALA A 425 3.76 23.05 5.68
N PRO A 426 4.57 22.55 6.62
CA PRO A 426 4.03 21.74 7.70
C PRO A 426 3.02 22.56 8.48
N PRO A 427 1.93 21.91 8.90
CA PRO A 427 1.64 20.47 8.80
C PRO A 427 0.69 20.15 7.64
N THR A 428 1.14 19.23 6.79
CA THR A 428 0.59 19.00 5.46
C THR A 428 -0.44 17.87 5.46
N THR A 429 -1.15 17.75 4.34
CA THR A 429 -1.89 16.54 4.02
C THR A 429 -0.88 15.47 3.62
N ASP A 430 -0.50 14.61 4.54
CA ASP A 430 0.39 13.49 4.20
C ASP A 430 -0.36 12.49 3.31
N ILE A 431 0.28 12.13 2.20
CA ILE A 431 -0.14 11.01 1.38
C ILE A 431 0.74 9.84 1.76
N PHE A 432 0.14 8.82 2.35
CA PHE A 432 0.80 7.57 2.70
C PHE A 432 0.60 6.56 1.57
N PHE A 433 1.65 5.81 1.25
CA PHE A 433 1.60 4.79 0.20
C PHE A 433 2.35 3.53 0.60
N HIS A 434 1.76 2.37 0.32
CA HIS A 434 2.32 1.04 0.52
C HIS A 434 2.29 0.29 -0.81
N ALA A 435 3.35 -0.44 -1.14
CA ALA A 435 3.37 -1.28 -2.33
C ALA A 435 4.09 -2.60 -2.10
N GLU A 436 3.54 -3.72 -2.58
CA GLU A 436 4.16 -5.04 -2.43
C GLU A 436 3.84 -6.00 -3.60
N LYS A 437 4.69 -7.03 -3.78
CA LYS A 437 4.54 -8.08 -4.81
C LYS A 437 4.47 -9.49 -4.24
#